data_AF-A0A381QY79-F1
#
_entry.id   AF-A0A381QY79-F1
#
_cell.length_a   1.000
_cell.length_b   1.000
_cell.length_c   1.000
_cell.angle_alpha   90.00
_cell.angle_beta   90.00
_cell.angle_gamma   90.00
#
_symmetry.space_group_name_H-M   'P 1'
#
loop_
_entity.id
_entity.type
_entity.pdbx_description
1 polymer ?
#
loop_
_entity_poly.entity_id
_entity_poly.type
_entity_poly.pdbx_seq_one_letter_code
_entity_poly.pdbx_strand_id
1 'polypeptide(L)'
;MNGAIDRYFSNDTYYLRSNFNIKIFRLINIKREEGYIVSLKDSTITRINHRKKKFVTYTVSKFLQDIDDENSGGPPDNDGEETDDSDVVFSVAEEIEIVNDFETKKATITVKDEEEEIELFLWFTEKTLNSPIVNSTLKKLENLFGGTIPPSLGFEQIPVPFEKGGVNKDALIVKYQTTVEDGTFTYILFKYSKNDLLPDIFQIPKEYKKVKKL
;
A
#
# COMPACT_ATOMS: atom_id res chain seq x y z
N MET A 1 -16.23 -2.74 7.81
CA MET A 1 -15.17 -3.05 8.80
C MET A 1 -14.32 -1.80 8.98
N ASN A 2 -13.94 -1.42 10.21
CA ASN A 2 -13.05 -0.27 10.42
C ASN A 2 -11.59 -0.72 10.35
N GLY A 3 -10.87 -0.17 9.37
CA GLY A 3 -9.45 -0.41 9.13
C GLY A 3 -8.67 0.91 9.08
N ALA A 4 -7.39 0.89 9.44
CA ALA A 4 -6.43 1.97 9.38
C ALA A 4 -5.10 1.45 8.82
N ILE A 5 -4.48 2.25 7.97
CA ILE A 5 -3.09 2.09 7.52
C ILE A 5 -2.30 3.28 8.05
N ASP A 6 -1.20 3.00 8.74
CA ASP A 6 -0.21 4.01 9.12
C ASP A 6 1.06 3.80 8.29
N ARG A 7 1.54 4.87 7.65
CA ARG A 7 2.80 4.86 6.89
C ARG A 7 3.74 5.96 7.38
N TYR A 8 5.03 5.66 7.40
CA TYR A 8 6.08 6.65 7.64
C TYR A 8 7.23 6.46 6.66
N PHE A 9 7.72 7.59 6.13
CA PHE A 9 8.81 7.64 5.17
C PHE A 9 9.93 8.52 5.72
N SER A 10 11.15 8.02 5.65
CA SER A 10 12.37 8.77 5.95
C SER A 10 13.52 8.28 5.07
N ASN A 11 14.65 8.98 5.15
CA ASN A 11 15.83 8.62 4.37
C ASN A 11 16.34 7.21 4.66
N ASP A 12 16.17 6.74 5.90
CA ASP A 12 16.79 5.53 6.41
C ASP A 12 15.78 4.48 6.86
N THR A 13 14.49 4.80 6.91
CA THR A 13 13.46 3.92 7.46
C THR A 13 12.12 4.10 6.74
N TYR A 14 11.49 2.98 6.42
CA TYR A 14 10.08 2.87 6.07
C TYR A 14 9.32 2.09 7.14
N TYR A 15 8.12 2.53 7.47
CA TYR A 15 7.20 1.81 8.35
C TYR A 15 5.84 1.65 7.68
N LEU A 16 5.26 0.46 7.81
CA LEU A 16 3.85 0.16 7.54
C LEU A 16 3.21 -0.51 8.75
N ARG A 17 2.01 -0.08 9.13
CA ARG A 17 1.09 -0.86 9.96
C ARG A 17 -0.27 -0.86 9.30
N SER A 18 -0.89 -2.03 9.26
CA SER A 18 -2.28 -2.17 8.83
C SER A 18 -3.03 -3.08 9.79
N ASN A 19 -4.33 -2.81 9.98
CA ASN A 19 -5.21 -3.61 10.81
C ASN A 19 -6.44 -4.14 10.06
N PHE A 20 -6.42 -4.10 8.72
CA PHE A 20 -7.45 -4.67 7.87
C PHE A 20 -6.86 -5.74 6.96
N ASN A 21 -7.69 -6.74 6.63
CA ASN A 21 -7.37 -7.75 5.64
C ASN A 21 -8.28 -7.56 4.45
N ILE A 22 -7.66 -7.26 3.33
CA ILE A 22 -8.33 -6.90 2.10
C ILE A 22 -7.54 -7.53 0.98
N LYS A 23 -8.26 -8.30 0.18
CA LYS A 23 -7.84 -8.77 -1.13
C LYS A 23 -8.65 -7.96 -2.14
N ILE A 24 -8.06 -6.91 -2.66
CA ILE A 24 -8.68 -6.12 -3.74
C ILE A 24 -7.75 -6.24 -4.93
N PHE A 25 -8.27 -6.89 -5.97
CA PHE A 25 -7.47 -7.53 -7.01
C PHE A 25 -6.55 -8.62 -6.42
N ARG A 26 -6.12 -9.59 -7.24
CA ARG A 26 -5.18 -10.66 -6.83
C ARG A 26 -3.84 -10.13 -6.28
N LEU A 27 -3.62 -8.83 -6.41
CA LEU A 27 -2.42 -8.09 -6.08
C LEU A 27 -2.43 -7.77 -4.57
N ILE A 28 -3.32 -6.88 -4.10
CA ILE A 28 -3.15 -6.27 -2.76
C ILE A 28 -3.52 -7.24 -1.65
N ASN A 29 -2.51 -7.80 -0.97
CA ASN A 29 -2.68 -8.62 0.22
C ASN A 29 -2.02 -7.96 1.45
N ILE A 30 -2.85 -7.44 2.35
CA ILE A 30 -2.37 -6.85 3.61
C ILE A 30 -2.93 -7.65 4.79
N LYS A 31 -2.07 -8.25 5.62
CA LYS A 31 -2.48 -9.11 6.75
C LYS A 31 -2.91 -8.25 7.95
N ARG A 32 -4.08 -8.57 8.54
CA ARG A 32 -4.85 -7.79 9.54
C ARG A 32 -4.14 -7.38 10.85
N GLU A 33 -2.90 -7.78 11.11
CA GLU A 33 -2.28 -7.64 12.43
C GLU A 33 -0.77 -7.40 12.37
N GLU A 34 -0.26 -7.15 11.17
CA GLU A 34 1.17 -7.09 10.90
C GLU A 34 1.62 -5.65 10.62
N GLY A 35 2.77 -5.32 11.21
CA GLY A 35 3.53 -4.13 10.90
C GLY A 35 4.90 -4.52 10.36
N TYR A 36 5.45 -3.68 9.50
CA TYR A 36 6.77 -3.84 8.91
C TYR A 36 7.59 -2.57 9.14
N ILE A 37 8.81 -2.74 9.63
CA ILE A 37 9.83 -1.69 9.66
C ILE A 37 10.96 -2.13 8.75
N VAL A 38 11.25 -1.35 7.71
CA VAL A 38 12.40 -1.57 6.83
C VAL A 38 13.47 -0.54 7.18
N SER A 39 14.60 -1.00 7.72
CA SER A 39 15.81 -0.18 7.86
C SER A 39 16.57 -0.23 6.54
N LEU A 40 16.61 0.91 5.84
CA LEU A 40 17.36 1.09 4.60
C LEU A 40 18.87 1.21 4.88
N LYS A 41 19.23 1.64 6.09
CA LYS A 41 20.62 1.79 6.52
C LYS A 41 21.28 0.43 6.77
N ASP A 42 20.56 -0.47 7.43
CA ASP A 42 21.11 -1.75 7.87
C ASP A 42 20.61 -2.93 7.01
N SER A 43 19.77 -2.66 6.00
CA SER A 43 19.15 -3.67 5.14
C SER A 43 18.46 -4.77 5.96
N THR A 44 17.64 -4.34 6.93
CA THR A 44 16.88 -5.26 7.80
C THR A 44 15.39 -4.96 7.77
N ILE A 45 14.61 -6.01 8.02
CA ILE A 45 13.15 -5.96 8.05
C ILE A 45 12.70 -6.50 9.39
N THR A 46 11.98 -5.67 10.13
CA THR A 46 11.33 -6.07 11.37
C THR A 46 9.85 -6.30 11.12
N ARG A 47 9.42 -7.56 11.18
CA ARG A 47 8.01 -7.95 11.16
C ARG A 47 7.48 -7.90 12.58
N ILE A 48 6.36 -7.23 12.76
CA ILE A 48 5.72 -6.99 14.06
C ILE A 48 4.33 -7.62 14.00
N ASN A 49 3.99 -8.45 14.97
CA ASN A 49 2.62 -8.87 15.19
C ASN A 49 2.04 -8.10 16.38
N HIS A 50 1.18 -7.13 16.09
CA HIS A 50 0.63 -6.22 17.11
C HIS A 50 -0.34 -6.94 18.07
N ARG A 51 -1.02 -7.99 17.62
CA ARG A 51 -1.91 -8.79 18.46
C ARG A 51 -1.15 -9.65 19.46
N LYS A 52 -0.12 -10.35 18.99
CA LYS A 52 0.74 -11.21 19.82
C LYS A 52 1.75 -10.42 20.65
N LYS A 53 1.88 -9.10 20.40
CA LYS A 53 2.91 -8.22 20.99
C LYS A 53 4.32 -8.81 20.83
N LYS A 54 4.62 -9.28 19.61
CA LYS A 54 5.89 -9.94 19.27
C LYS A 54 6.47 -9.31 18.02
N PHE A 55 7.80 -9.35 17.90
CA PHE A 55 8.48 -8.95 16.68
C PHE A 55 9.69 -9.84 16.41
N VAL A 56 10.11 -9.87 15.16
CA VAL A 56 11.28 -10.58 14.67
C VAL A 56 11.97 -9.70 13.63
N THR A 57 13.29 -9.75 13.59
CA THR A 57 14.10 -8.98 12.64
C THR A 57 14.85 -9.94 11.74
N TYR A 58 14.78 -9.67 10.44
CA TYR A 58 15.41 -10.43 9.38
C TYR A 58 16.38 -9.54 8.61
N THR A 59 17.41 -10.14 8.02
CA THR A 59 18.09 -9.57 6.86
C THR A 59 17.15 -9.64 5.65
N VAL A 60 17.25 -8.70 4.71
CA VAL A 60 16.41 -8.71 3.49
C VAL A 60 16.42 -10.07 2.77
N SER A 61 17.60 -10.68 2.57
CA SER A 61 17.70 -11.98 1.87
C SER A 61 16.90 -13.09 2.54
N LYS A 62 16.92 -13.14 3.88
CA LYS A 62 16.15 -14.12 4.66
C LYS A 62 14.65 -13.83 4.59
N PHE A 63 14.27 -12.56 4.59
CA PHE A 63 12.87 -12.17 4.46
C PHE A 63 12.29 -12.57 3.10
N LEU A 64 13.05 -12.41 2.02
CA LEU A 64 12.65 -12.83 0.68
C LEU A 64 12.47 -14.36 0.60
N GLN A 65 13.42 -15.13 1.15
CA GLN A 65 13.28 -16.59 1.27
C GLN A 65 12.02 -17.01 2.04
N ASP A 66 11.76 -16.37 3.18
CA ASP A 66 10.56 -16.65 3.99
C ASP A 66 9.25 -16.32 3.24
N ILE A 67 9.25 -15.33 2.32
CA ILE A 67 8.09 -14.99 1.47
C ILE A 67 7.89 -16.05 0.39
N ASP A 68 8.95 -16.45 -0.31
CA ASP A 68 8.88 -17.47 -1.37
C ASP A 68 8.36 -18.79 -0.80
N ASP A 69 8.82 -19.16 0.40
CA ASP A 69 8.34 -20.34 1.13
C ASP A 69 6.87 -20.20 1.56
N GLU A 70 6.41 -19.02 2.02
CA GLU A 70 4.99 -18.76 2.37
C GLU A 70 4.07 -18.75 1.13
N ASN A 71 4.58 -18.38 -0.05
CA ASN A 71 3.83 -18.26 -1.31
C ASN A 71 3.82 -19.53 -2.16
N SER A 72 4.54 -20.58 -1.77
CA SER A 72 4.59 -21.89 -2.48
C SER A 72 3.26 -22.69 -2.52
N GLY A 73 2.15 -22.07 -2.12
CA GLY A 73 0.77 -22.55 -2.30
C GLY A 73 -0.21 -21.49 -2.86
N GLY A 74 0.30 -20.44 -3.49
CA GLY A 74 -0.50 -19.42 -4.20
C GLY A 74 -1.10 -19.95 -5.51
N PRO A 75 -2.07 -19.24 -6.11
CA PRO A 75 -2.68 -19.65 -7.38
C PRO A 75 -1.59 -19.82 -8.45
N PRO A 76 -1.79 -20.73 -9.43
CA PRO A 76 -0.79 -21.02 -10.43
C PRO A 76 -0.31 -19.76 -11.14
N ASP A 77 0.99 -19.74 -11.46
CA ASP A 77 1.61 -18.77 -12.35
C ASP A 77 0.72 -18.59 -13.57
N ASN A 78 0.22 -17.36 -13.77
CA ASN A 78 -0.39 -17.01 -15.02
C ASN A 78 0.77 -16.77 -15.99
N ASP A 79 1.19 -17.85 -16.65
CA ASP A 79 2.02 -17.79 -17.85
C ASP A 79 1.42 -16.74 -18.80
N GLY A 80 2.30 -15.91 -19.35
CA GLY A 80 1.94 -14.64 -19.97
C GLY A 80 0.85 -14.74 -21.03
N GLU A 81 -0.23 -14.01 -20.78
CA GLU A 81 -1.00 -13.36 -21.83
C GLU A 81 -1.10 -11.89 -21.46
N GLU A 82 -0.51 -11.03 -22.28
CA GLU A 82 -0.92 -9.63 -22.39
C GLU A 82 -2.40 -9.63 -22.77
N THR A 83 -3.28 -9.53 -21.78
CA THR A 83 -4.69 -9.21 -21.99
C THR A 83 -4.82 -7.71 -22.19
N ASP A 84 -4.39 -7.29 -23.38
CA ASP A 84 -4.68 -5.98 -23.95
C ASP A 84 -6.13 -6.00 -24.45
N ASP A 85 -7.08 -5.66 -23.57
CA ASP A 85 -8.39 -5.02 -23.89
C ASP A 85 -9.38 -5.10 -22.69
N SER A 86 -8.97 -4.69 -21.49
CA SER A 86 -9.99 -4.27 -20.51
C SER A 86 -10.51 -2.89 -20.91
N ASP A 87 -11.82 -2.78 -21.16
CA ASP A 87 -12.51 -1.52 -21.43
C ASP A 87 -12.52 -0.67 -20.15
N VAL A 88 -11.40 0.00 -19.88
CA VAL A 88 -11.27 0.89 -18.72
C VAL A 88 -11.84 2.26 -19.07
N VAL A 89 -13.00 2.55 -18.52
CA VAL A 89 -13.59 3.90 -18.61
C VAL A 89 -13.09 4.72 -17.42
N PHE A 90 -12.45 5.84 -17.71
CA PHE A 90 -11.93 6.76 -16.70
C PHE A 90 -12.64 8.11 -16.85
N SER A 91 -13.17 8.65 -15.75
CA SER A 91 -13.70 10.01 -15.70
C SER A 91 -13.24 10.74 -14.45
N VAL A 92 -12.95 12.03 -14.57
CA VAL A 92 -12.62 12.93 -13.44
C VAL A 92 -13.72 13.98 -13.34
N ALA A 93 -14.31 14.12 -12.17
CA ALA A 93 -15.24 15.20 -11.88
C ALA A 93 -14.50 16.54 -11.79
N GLU A 94 -15.09 17.59 -12.37
CA GLU A 94 -14.54 18.96 -12.26
C GLU A 94 -14.70 19.53 -10.84
N GLU A 95 -15.71 19.05 -10.10
CA GLU A 95 -16.02 19.49 -8.74
C GLU A 95 -14.91 19.15 -7.76
N ILE A 96 -14.58 20.11 -6.90
CA ILE A 96 -13.64 19.93 -5.78
C ILE A 96 -14.45 19.46 -4.57
N GLU A 97 -14.08 18.31 -4.02
CA GLU A 97 -14.60 17.76 -2.78
C GLU A 97 -13.60 17.95 -1.64
N ILE A 98 -14.07 18.27 -0.44
CA ILE A 98 -13.24 18.31 0.76
C ILE A 98 -13.36 16.97 1.49
N VAL A 99 -12.25 16.23 1.57
CA VAL A 99 -12.16 14.95 2.30
C VAL A 99 -11.06 15.08 3.36
N ASN A 100 -11.39 14.97 4.65
CA ASN A 100 -10.43 15.11 5.77
C ASN A 100 -9.52 16.34 5.65
N ASP A 101 -10.10 17.50 5.37
CA ASP A 101 -9.41 18.79 5.17
C ASP A 101 -8.50 18.87 3.93
N PHE A 102 -8.54 17.88 3.04
CA PHE A 102 -7.87 17.93 1.74
C PHE A 102 -8.85 18.38 0.65
N GLU A 103 -8.42 19.33 -0.18
CA GLU A 103 -9.05 19.62 -1.48
C GLU A 103 -8.75 18.47 -2.45
N THR A 104 -9.81 17.82 -2.95
CA THR A 104 -9.69 16.63 -3.79
C THR A 104 -10.59 16.72 -5.02
N LYS A 105 -10.19 16.02 -6.08
CA LYS A 105 -11.08 15.68 -7.20
C LYS A 105 -11.41 14.20 -7.15
N LYS A 106 -12.64 13.87 -7.53
CA LYS A 106 -13.10 12.49 -7.63
C LYS A 106 -12.88 11.95 -9.04
N ALA A 107 -12.15 10.85 -9.15
CA ALA A 107 -12.12 10.00 -10.33
C ALA A 107 -13.04 8.79 -10.14
N THR A 108 -13.75 8.43 -11.20
CA THR A 108 -14.51 7.18 -11.31
C THR A 108 -13.87 6.35 -12.41
N ILE A 109 -13.50 5.12 -12.06
CA ILE A 109 -12.88 4.16 -12.96
C ILE A 109 -13.76 2.94 -12.97
N THR A 110 -14.19 2.56 -14.16
CA THR A 110 -14.95 1.35 -14.39
C THR A 110 -14.06 0.41 -15.16
N VAL A 111 -13.76 -0.74 -14.57
CA VAL A 111 -13.04 -1.82 -15.24
C VAL A 111 -14.08 -2.87 -15.61
N LYS A 112 -14.24 -3.11 -16.91
CA LYS A 112 -15.08 -4.18 -17.43
C LYS A 112 -14.18 -5.35 -17.78
N ASP A 113 -14.44 -6.47 -17.13
CA ASP A 113 -13.93 -7.79 -17.53
C ASP A 113 -15.13 -8.63 -18.00
N GLU A 114 -14.88 -9.74 -18.70
CA GLU A 114 -15.90 -10.55 -19.38
C GLU A 114 -17.06 -11.01 -18.46
N GLU A 115 -16.83 -11.09 -17.14
CA GLU A 115 -17.79 -11.57 -16.15
C GLU A 115 -18.17 -10.54 -15.05
N GLU A 116 -17.40 -9.46 -14.87
CA GLU A 116 -17.59 -8.52 -13.75
C GLU A 116 -17.33 -7.04 -14.14
N GLU A 117 -18.16 -6.14 -13.62
CA GLU A 117 -17.95 -4.69 -13.68
C GLU A 117 -17.52 -4.20 -12.30
N ILE A 118 -16.27 -3.74 -12.19
CA ILE A 118 -15.72 -3.22 -10.94
C ILE A 118 -15.68 -1.69 -11.02
N GLU A 119 -16.41 -1.05 -10.11
CA GLU A 119 -16.36 0.40 -9.92
C GLU A 119 -15.35 0.79 -8.83
N LEU A 120 -14.43 1.66 -9.22
CA LEU A 120 -13.38 2.21 -8.40
C LEU A 120 -13.54 3.73 -8.33
N PHE A 121 -13.56 4.26 -7.12
CA PHE A 121 -13.63 5.70 -6.86
C PHE A 121 -12.35 6.14 -6.16
N LEU A 122 -11.74 7.22 -6.66
CA LEU A 122 -10.52 7.80 -6.11
C LEU A 122 -10.73 9.27 -5.85
N TRP A 123 -10.37 9.73 -4.66
CA TRP A 123 -10.26 11.15 -4.35
C TRP A 123 -8.78 11.47 -4.23
N PHE A 124 -8.31 12.36 -5.08
CA PHE A 124 -6.89 12.70 -5.16
C PHE A 124 -6.72 14.22 -5.12
N THR A 125 -5.57 14.68 -4.61
CA THR A 125 -5.24 16.10 -4.61
C THR A 125 -4.70 16.54 -5.96
N GLU A 126 -5.15 17.68 -6.49
CA GLU A 126 -4.60 18.21 -7.75
C GLU A 126 -3.13 18.63 -7.61
N LYS A 127 -2.80 19.21 -6.45
CA LYS A 127 -1.42 19.55 -6.10
C LYS A 127 -0.68 18.27 -5.70
N THR A 128 0.52 18.07 -6.24
CA THR A 128 1.45 17.05 -5.75
C THR A 128 1.75 17.34 -4.28
N LEU A 129 1.19 16.53 -3.38
CA LEU A 129 1.54 16.56 -1.97
C LEU A 129 2.58 15.48 -1.61
N ASN A 130 2.97 14.63 -2.56
CA ASN A 130 4.04 13.67 -2.32
C ASN A 130 5.38 14.39 -2.09
N SER A 131 5.86 14.30 -0.85
CA SER A 131 7.15 14.83 -0.44
C SER A 131 8.29 14.14 -1.21
N PRO A 132 9.36 14.86 -1.62
CA PRO A 132 10.56 14.27 -2.22
C PRO A 132 11.15 13.09 -1.43
N ILE A 133 10.91 13.06 -0.12
CA ILE A 133 11.31 11.94 0.75
C ILE A 133 10.62 10.64 0.35
N VAL A 134 9.32 10.66 0.00
CA VAL A 134 8.55 9.48 -0.39
C VAL A 134 9.16 8.86 -1.63
N ASN A 135 9.37 9.66 -2.68
CA ASN A 135 9.97 9.21 -3.94
C ASN A 135 11.40 8.69 -3.74
N SER A 136 12.20 9.35 -2.89
CA SER A 136 13.54 8.87 -2.56
C SER A 136 13.51 7.55 -1.79
N THR A 137 12.62 7.38 -0.82
CA THR A 137 12.49 6.16 -0.02
C THR A 137 11.99 5.01 -0.90
N LEU A 138 11.03 5.24 -1.79
CA LEU A 138 10.53 4.25 -2.76
C LEU A 138 11.65 3.69 -3.64
N LYS A 139 12.43 4.57 -4.27
CA LYS A 139 13.58 4.15 -5.09
C LYS A 139 14.61 3.34 -4.31
N LYS A 140 14.87 3.72 -3.05
CA LYS A 140 15.77 2.96 -2.17
C LYS A 140 15.21 1.57 -1.85
N LEU A 141 13.90 1.45 -1.64
CA LEU A 141 13.24 0.17 -1.42
C LEU A 141 13.28 -0.72 -2.67
N GLU A 142 12.96 -0.17 -3.85
CA GLU A 142 13.08 -0.90 -5.13
C GLU A 142 14.49 -1.48 -5.30
N ASN A 143 15.53 -0.66 -5.08
CA ASN A 143 16.92 -1.12 -5.13
C ASN A 143 17.23 -2.19 -4.08
N LEU A 144 16.71 -2.03 -2.85
CA LEU A 144 16.91 -2.99 -1.76
C LEU A 144 16.31 -4.36 -2.07
N PHE A 145 15.20 -4.40 -2.82
CA PHE A 145 14.48 -5.62 -3.19
C PHE A 145 14.75 -6.10 -4.62
N GLY A 146 15.70 -5.50 -5.34
CA GLY A 146 16.07 -5.95 -6.68
C GLY A 146 15.06 -5.60 -7.78
N GLY A 147 14.28 -4.53 -7.60
CA GLY A 147 13.35 -3.97 -8.58
C GLY A 147 11.90 -4.00 -8.15
N THR A 148 11.45 -5.07 -7.49
CA THR A 148 10.05 -5.24 -7.09
C THR A 148 9.91 -5.24 -5.57
N ILE A 149 9.10 -4.32 -5.04
CA ILE A 149 8.84 -4.28 -3.60
C ILE A 149 7.80 -5.35 -3.24
N PRO A 150 8.06 -6.20 -2.21
CA PRO A 150 7.10 -7.22 -1.80
C PRO A 150 5.69 -6.66 -1.52
N PRO A 151 4.61 -7.33 -2.00
CA PRO A 151 3.22 -6.91 -1.77
C PRO A 151 2.86 -6.71 -0.30
N SER A 152 3.44 -7.55 0.57
CA SER A 152 3.24 -7.50 2.03
C SER A 152 3.67 -6.18 2.68
N LEU A 153 4.51 -5.39 2.00
CA LEU A 153 4.92 -4.06 2.43
C LEU A 153 3.95 -2.95 1.98
N GLY A 154 2.79 -3.31 1.43
CA GLY A 154 1.67 -2.42 1.11
C GLY A 154 1.99 -1.40 0.01
N PHE A 155 2.97 -1.72 -0.84
CA PHE A 155 3.42 -0.84 -1.93
C PHE A 155 2.80 -1.15 -3.27
N GLU A 156 2.07 -2.25 -3.42
CA GLU A 156 1.32 -2.47 -4.64
C GLU A 156 0.39 -1.29 -4.86
N GLN A 157 0.72 -0.56 -5.91
CA GLN A 157 -0.10 0.50 -6.40
C GLN A 157 -1.33 -0.19 -6.96
N ILE A 158 -2.51 0.31 -6.57
CA ILE A 158 -3.73 -0.03 -7.30
C ILE A 158 -3.39 0.28 -8.77
N PRO A 159 -3.49 -0.69 -9.71
CA PRO A 159 -3.13 -0.50 -11.11
C PRO A 159 -4.18 0.41 -11.77
N VAL A 160 -4.17 1.68 -11.34
CA VAL A 160 -5.03 2.73 -11.83
C VAL A 160 -4.29 3.35 -13.00
N PRO A 161 -4.90 3.42 -14.19
CA PRO A 161 -4.30 4.12 -15.31
C PRO A 161 -4.45 5.63 -15.12
N PHE A 162 -3.76 6.20 -14.12
CA PHE A 162 -3.80 7.62 -13.77
C PHE A 162 -3.53 8.51 -14.98
N GLU A 163 -2.60 8.08 -15.84
CA GLU A 163 -2.22 8.80 -17.06
C GLU A 163 -3.35 8.86 -18.10
N LYS A 164 -4.16 7.79 -18.25
CA LYS A 164 -5.36 7.80 -19.13
C LYS A 164 -6.41 8.79 -18.63
N GLY A 165 -6.49 8.98 -17.32
CA GLY A 165 -7.45 9.88 -16.66
C GLY A 165 -7.01 11.33 -16.51
N GLY A 166 -5.80 11.70 -16.97
CA GLY A 166 -5.24 13.03 -16.71
C GLY A 166 -4.95 13.30 -15.24
N VAL A 167 -4.86 12.25 -14.41
CA VAL A 167 -4.52 12.37 -12.99
C VAL A 167 -3.01 12.39 -12.84
N ASN A 168 -2.52 13.37 -12.09
CA ASN A 168 -1.10 13.44 -11.74
C ASN A 168 -0.70 12.18 -10.96
N LYS A 169 0.25 11.39 -11.48
CA LYS A 169 0.75 10.17 -10.82
C LYS A 169 1.36 10.40 -9.43
N ASP A 170 1.79 11.63 -9.15
CA ASP A 170 2.32 12.04 -7.85
C ASP A 170 1.23 12.68 -6.95
N ALA A 171 -0.04 12.66 -7.38
CA ALA A 171 -1.16 13.10 -6.55
C ALA A 171 -1.28 12.24 -5.29
N LEU A 172 -1.65 12.88 -4.19
CA LEU A 172 -1.93 12.14 -2.96
C LEU A 172 -3.35 11.59 -3.04
N ILE A 173 -3.49 10.27 -2.95
CA ILE A 173 -4.80 9.61 -2.86
C ILE A 173 -5.30 9.77 -1.41
N VAL A 174 -6.33 10.58 -1.25
CA VAL A 174 -6.94 10.90 0.04
C VAL A 174 -8.03 9.90 0.39
N LYS A 175 -8.80 9.45 -0.58
CA LYS A 175 -9.80 8.40 -0.36
C LYS A 175 -9.81 7.47 -1.55
N TYR A 176 -10.01 6.20 -1.28
CA TYR A 176 -10.22 5.18 -2.28
C TYR A 176 -11.40 4.34 -1.85
N GLN A 177 -12.30 4.03 -2.79
CA GLN A 177 -13.43 3.17 -2.55
C GLN A 177 -13.61 2.23 -3.72
N THR A 178 -13.89 0.96 -3.44
CA THR A 178 -14.27 -0.01 -4.47
C THR A 178 -15.42 -0.84 -3.96
N THR A 179 -16.26 -1.30 -4.88
CA THR A 179 -17.35 -2.21 -4.57
C THR A 179 -17.10 -3.51 -5.30
N VAL A 180 -17.11 -4.61 -4.54
CA VAL A 180 -17.08 -5.99 -5.05
C VAL A 180 -18.31 -6.72 -4.51
N GLU A 181 -18.60 -7.93 -5.02
CA GLU A 181 -19.76 -8.72 -4.58
C GLU A 181 -19.83 -8.90 -3.05
N ASP A 182 -18.68 -9.09 -2.40
CA ASP A 182 -18.54 -9.29 -0.96
C ASP A 182 -18.61 -7.99 -0.12
N GLY A 183 -18.81 -6.83 -0.77
CA GLY A 183 -19.05 -5.55 -0.12
C GLY A 183 -18.15 -4.41 -0.59
N THR A 184 -18.30 -3.26 0.07
CA THR A 184 -17.54 -2.04 -0.24
C THR A 184 -16.31 -1.93 0.64
N PHE A 185 -15.15 -1.72 0.03
CA PHE A 185 -13.97 -1.24 0.73
C PHE A 185 -13.86 0.27 0.63
N THR A 186 -13.41 0.90 1.71
CA THR A 186 -13.02 2.31 1.71
C THR A 186 -11.72 2.49 2.47
N TYR A 187 -10.70 3.02 1.79
CA TYR A 187 -9.52 3.62 2.39
C TYR A 187 -9.73 5.13 2.50
N ILE A 188 -9.38 5.71 3.64
CA ILE A 188 -9.40 7.16 3.86
C ILE A 188 -8.10 7.56 4.56
N LEU A 189 -7.39 8.50 3.96
CA LEU A 189 -6.23 9.17 4.53
C LEU A 189 -6.70 10.18 5.57
N PHE A 190 -6.42 9.91 6.83
CA PHE A 190 -6.80 10.80 7.94
C PHE A 190 -5.82 11.94 8.17
N LYS A 191 -4.52 11.70 7.91
CA LYS A 191 -3.47 12.69 8.18
C LYS A 191 -2.31 12.51 7.23
N TYR A 192 -1.84 13.62 6.68
CA TYR A 192 -0.58 13.72 5.95
C TYR A 192 0.21 14.89 6.50
N SER A 193 1.40 14.62 7.03
CA SER A 193 2.23 15.67 7.63
C SER A 193 3.70 15.35 7.43
N LYS A 194 4.48 16.36 7.06
CA LYS A 194 5.94 16.29 7.12
C LYS A 194 6.37 16.33 8.59
N ASN A 195 7.17 15.36 9.01
CA ASN A 195 7.74 15.31 10.35
C ASN A 195 9.23 14.96 10.24
N ASP A 196 10.05 15.63 11.05
CA ASP A 196 11.50 15.41 11.07
C ASP A 196 11.91 14.29 12.02
N LEU A 197 11.01 13.89 12.93
CA LEU A 197 11.20 12.80 13.88
C LEU A 197 10.23 11.67 13.60
N LEU A 198 10.63 10.45 13.95
CA LEU A 198 9.78 9.25 13.91
C LEU A 198 8.72 9.34 15.04
N PRO A 199 7.42 9.47 14.72
CA PRO A 199 6.39 9.45 15.77
C PRO A 199 6.41 8.17 16.62
N ASP A 200 6.06 8.29 17.91
CA ASP A 200 6.05 7.17 18.86
C ASP A 200 5.18 5.99 18.42
N ILE A 201 4.11 6.26 17.67
CA ILE A 201 3.22 5.22 17.09
C ILE A 201 3.95 4.24 16.17
N PHE A 202 5.11 4.62 15.63
CA PHE A 202 5.93 3.82 14.74
C PHE A 202 7.11 3.14 15.45
N GLN A 203 7.37 3.48 16.72
CA GLN A 203 8.35 2.76 17.52
C GLN A 203 7.78 1.42 17.96
N ILE A 204 8.63 0.39 18.08
CA ILE A 204 8.22 -0.90 18.65
C ILE A 204 8.02 -0.69 20.15
N PRO A 205 6.81 -0.95 20.70
CA PRO A 205 6.58 -0.75 22.13
C PRO A 205 7.49 -1.64 22.97
N LYS A 206 7.98 -1.12 24.10
CA LYS A 206 8.97 -1.80 24.96
C LYS A 206 8.47 -3.13 25.50
N GLU A 207 7.17 -3.29 25.65
CA GLU A 207 6.52 -4.51 26.12
C GLU A 207 6.44 -5.61 25.06
N TYR A 208 6.82 -5.34 23.80
CA TYR A 208 6.80 -6.35 22.75
C TYR A 208 8.02 -7.27 22.88
N LYS A 209 7.78 -8.57 22.75
CA LYS A 209 8.85 -9.57 22.89
C LYS A 209 9.52 -9.87 21.54
N LYS A 210 10.84 -9.72 21.48
CA LYS A 210 11.65 -10.23 20.36
C LYS A 210 11.61 -11.76 20.34
N VAL A 211 11.27 -12.36 19.21
CA VAL A 211 11.21 -13.82 19.01
C VAL A 211 12.06 -14.24 17.80
N LYS A 212 12.34 -15.55 17.69
CA LYS A 212 13.06 -16.12 16.54
C LYS A 212 12.18 -16.30 15.30
N LYS A 213 10.87 -16.48 15.48
CA LYS A 213 9.83 -16.63 14.45
C LYS A 213 8.48 -16.18 15.04
N LEU A 214 7.61 -15.57 14.22
CA LEU A 214 6.29 -15.04 14.61
C LEU A 214 5.17 -16.08 14.60
#